data_AF-A0ABC9YS18-F1
#
_entry.id   AF-A0ABC9YS18-F1
#
_cell.length_a   1.000
_cell.length_b   1.000
_cell.length_c   1.000
_cell.angle_alpha   90.00
_cell.angle_beta   90.00
_cell.angle_gamma   90.00
#
_symmetry.space_group_name_H-M   'P 1'
#
loop_
_entity.id
_entity.type
_entity.pdbx_description
1 polymer ?
#
loop_
_entity_poly.entity_id
_entity_poly.type
_entity_poly.pdbx_seq_one_letter_code
_entity_poly.pdbx_strand_id
1 'polypeptide(L)'
;MPADLGERVQHRLTQADLAGPVVHNPRARRWTFITGPARPDTLSKSVAAALFRLYATVACSGAQVVLPSADDERTGYRTWIHSPDSMDTVPPLESVIEALLRR
;
A
#
# COMPACT_ATOMS: atom_id res chain seq x y z
N MET A 1 -3.64 -3.53 3.52
CA MET A 1 -2.96 -4.30 4.59
C MET A 1 -3.30 -3.69 5.95
N PRO A 2 -3.13 -4.41 7.08
CA PRO A 2 -3.24 -3.84 8.43
C PRO A 2 -2.36 -2.60 8.61
N ALA A 3 -2.81 -1.61 9.38
CA ALA A 3 -2.13 -0.32 9.54
C ALA A 3 -0.73 -0.44 10.17
N ASP A 4 -0.55 -1.29 11.17
CA ASP A 4 0.73 -1.57 11.84
C ASP A 4 1.77 -2.16 10.87
N LEU A 5 1.34 -3.08 9.99
CA LEU A 5 2.18 -3.58 8.91
C LEU A 5 2.46 -2.49 7.87
N GLY A 6 1.46 -1.65 7.57
CA GLY A 6 1.59 -0.51 6.68
C GLY A 6 2.67 0.47 7.15
N GLU A 7 2.66 0.86 8.42
CA GLU A 7 3.67 1.76 9.00
C GLU A 7 5.09 1.19 8.84
N ARG A 8 5.27 -0.10 9.12
CA ARG A 8 6.56 -0.79 8.96
C ARG A 8 7.04 -0.82 7.51
N VAL A 9 6.13 -1.12 6.58
CA VAL A 9 6.41 -1.13 5.14
C VAL A 9 6.78 0.27 4.67
N GLN A 10 6.01 1.28 5.05
CA GLN A 10 6.27 2.68 4.68
C GLN A 10 7.62 3.15 5.19
N HIS A 11 7.98 2.82 6.44
CA HIS A 11 9.29 3.14 6.99
C HIS A 11 10.42 2.51 6.15
N ARG A 12 10.29 1.23 5.79
CA ARG A 12 11.28 0.52 4.95
C ARG A 12 11.40 1.11 3.55
N LEU A 13 10.29 1.46 2.92
CA LEU A 13 10.29 2.08 1.59
C LEU A 13 10.90 3.49 1.64
N THR A 14 10.64 4.25 2.70
CA THR A 14 11.25 5.57 2.91
C THR A 14 12.78 5.47 3.05
N GLN A 15 13.27 4.48 3.82
CA GLN A 15 14.72 4.23 3.94
C GLN A 15 15.39 3.80 2.63
N ALA A 16 14.61 3.23 1.70
CA ALA A 16 15.09 2.80 0.39
C ALA A 16 14.89 3.84 -0.71
N ASP A 17 14.38 5.04 -0.38
CA ASP A 17 13.99 6.08 -1.34
C ASP A 17 12.96 5.59 -2.39
N LEU A 18 12.05 4.72 -1.94
CA LEU A 18 10.98 4.10 -2.74
C LEU A 18 9.61 4.39 -2.13
N ALA A 19 9.49 5.41 -1.27
CA ALA A 19 8.20 5.80 -0.70
C ALA A 19 7.24 6.25 -1.82
N GLY A 20 5.95 5.99 -1.61
CA GLY A 20 4.90 6.36 -2.56
C GLY A 20 3.62 6.82 -1.88
N PRO A 21 2.58 7.07 -2.68
CA PRO A 21 1.27 7.43 -2.17
C PRO A 21 0.65 6.29 -1.37
N VAL A 22 0.14 6.63 -0.19
CA VAL A 22 -0.48 5.67 0.73
C VAL A 22 -1.78 6.24 1.27
N VAL A 23 -2.86 5.49 1.11
CA VAL A 23 -4.17 5.81 1.65
C VAL A 23 -4.37 5.07 2.97
N HIS A 24 -4.84 5.78 3.99
CA HIS A 24 -5.31 5.21 5.24
C HIS A 24 -6.84 5.24 5.31
N ASN A 25 -7.43 4.10 5.64
CA ASN A 25 -8.81 3.97 6.06
C ASN A 25 -8.83 3.67 7.58
N PRO A 26 -9.03 4.69 8.44
CA PRO A 26 -8.96 4.53 9.89
C PRO A 26 -9.99 3.56 10.45
N ARG A 27 -11.22 3.58 9.93
CA ARG A 27 -12.31 2.70 10.40
C ARG A 27 -12.03 1.23 10.11
N ALA A 28 -11.42 0.94 8.97
CA ALA A 28 -11.00 -0.42 8.62
C ALA A 28 -9.62 -0.80 9.18
N ARG A 29 -8.90 0.14 9.81
CA ARG A 29 -7.49 0.01 10.25
C ARG A 29 -6.60 -0.56 9.14
N ARG A 30 -6.81 -0.05 7.92
CA ARG A 30 -6.13 -0.55 6.71
C ARG A 30 -5.41 0.56 5.98
N TRP A 31 -4.20 0.24 5.55
CA TRP A 31 -3.42 1.05 4.62
C TRP A 31 -3.44 0.41 3.23
N THR A 32 -3.51 1.24 2.20
CA THR A 32 -3.45 0.85 0.79
C THR A 32 -2.33 1.63 0.13
N PHE A 33 -1.30 0.91 -0.30
CA PHE A 33 -0.20 1.46 -1.07
C PHE A 33 -0.62 1.54 -2.53
N ILE A 34 -0.40 2.70 -3.15
CA ILE A 34 -0.57 2.87 -4.60
C ILE A 34 0.78 2.55 -5.24
N THR A 35 0.80 1.53 -6.09
CA THR A 35 2.02 1.01 -6.71
C THR A 35 1.99 1.17 -8.21
N GLY A 36 3.15 0.95 -8.84
CA GLY A 36 3.21 0.67 -10.27
C GLY A 36 2.51 -0.65 -10.63
N PRO A 37 2.41 -0.96 -11.94
CA PRO A 37 1.79 -2.20 -12.41
C PRO A 37 2.58 -3.42 -11.92
N ALA A 38 1.86 -4.51 -11.65
CA ALA A 38 2.48 -5.79 -11.33
C ALA A 38 3.23 -6.34 -12.55
N ARG A 39 4.47 -6.80 -12.34
CA ARG A 39 5.22 -7.57 -13.34
C ARG A 39 4.72 -9.03 -13.35
N PRO A 40 4.90 -9.78 -14.46
CA PRO A 40 4.66 -11.22 -14.48
C PRO A 40 5.33 -11.92 -13.28
N ASP A 41 4.69 -12.94 -12.74
CA ASP A 41 5.19 -13.78 -11.64
C ASP A 41 5.43 -13.10 -10.28
N THR A 42 5.14 -11.79 -10.14
CA THR A 42 5.22 -11.05 -8.85
C THR A 42 4.37 -11.71 -7.76
N LEU A 43 3.21 -12.26 -8.12
CA LEU A 43 2.27 -12.92 -7.21
C LEU A 43 2.31 -14.44 -7.35
N SER A 44 3.47 -15.03 -7.09
CA SER A 44 3.60 -16.50 -6.97
C SER A 44 2.69 -17.07 -5.88
N LYS A 45 2.40 -18.37 -5.93
CA LYS A 45 1.55 -19.05 -4.93
C LYS A 45 2.07 -18.86 -3.49
N SER A 46 3.39 -18.88 -3.31
CA SER A 46 4.01 -18.70 -1.99
C SER A 46 3.85 -17.27 -1.47
N VAL A 47 4.02 -16.26 -2.35
CA VAL A 47 3.77 -14.85 -2.02
C VAL A 47 2.31 -14.64 -1.67
N ALA A 48 1.37 -15.13 -2.50
CA ALA A 48 -0.07 -15.03 -2.23
C ALA A 48 -0.44 -15.63 -0.87
N ALA A 49 0.10 -16.81 -0.54
CA ALA A 49 -0.13 -17.44 0.77
C ALA A 49 0.46 -16.61 1.93
N ALA A 50 1.61 -15.96 1.73
CA ALA A 50 2.21 -15.09 2.75
C ALA A 50 1.38 -13.82 2.97
N LEU A 51 0.92 -13.17 1.90
CA LEU A 51 0.04 -12.00 1.97
C LEU A 51 -1.26 -12.34 2.71
N PHE A 52 -1.87 -13.49 2.40
CA PHE A 52 -3.07 -13.96 3.08
C PHE A 52 -2.87 -14.08 4.60
N ARG A 53 -1.79 -14.72 5.04
CA ARG A 53 -1.46 -14.84 6.48
C ARG A 53 -1.23 -13.49 7.18
N LEU A 54 -0.77 -12.50 6.43
CA LEU A 54 -0.54 -11.13 6.91
C LEU A 54 -1.77 -10.22 6.74
N TYR A 55 -2.92 -10.77 6.34
CA TYR A 55 -4.15 -10.02 6.04
C TYR A 55 -3.95 -8.89 5.00
N ALA A 56 -2.92 -9.06 4.15
CA ALA A 56 -2.60 -8.19 3.03
C ALA A 56 -3.17 -8.77 1.73
N THR A 57 -3.54 -7.88 0.82
CA THR A 57 -4.17 -8.22 -0.46
C THR A 57 -3.62 -7.28 -1.52
N VAL A 58 -3.42 -7.81 -2.73
CA VAL A 58 -3.19 -6.98 -3.92
C VAL A 58 -4.51 -6.86 -4.66
N ALA A 59 -4.89 -5.63 -5.04
CA ALA A 59 -6.07 -5.39 -5.83
C ALA A 59 -5.86 -5.95 -7.25
N CYS A 60 -6.74 -6.87 -7.67
CA CYS A 60 -6.67 -7.46 -9.01
C CYS A 60 -7.08 -6.44 -10.09
N SER A 61 -6.75 -6.76 -11.35
CA SER A 61 -7.25 -5.98 -12.49
C SER A 61 -8.77 -5.81 -12.43
N GLY A 62 -9.25 -4.60 -12.67
CA GLY A 62 -10.66 -4.23 -12.58
C GLY A 62 -11.16 -3.86 -11.16
N ALA A 63 -10.39 -4.13 -10.11
CA ALA A 63 -10.73 -3.69 -8.77
C ALA A 63 -10.70 -2.17 -8.66
N GLN A 64 -11.66 -1.60 -7.93
CA GLN A 64 -11.76 -0.16 -7.70
C GLN A 64 -11.20 0.19 -6.32
N VAL A 65 -10.33 1.19 -6.27
CA VAL A 65 -9.80 1.77 -5.03
C VAL A 65 -10.26 3.22 -4.95
N VAL A 66 -11.05 3.53 -3.93
CA VAL A 66 -11.53 4.90 -3.69
C VAL A 66 -10.44 5.68 -2.95
N LEU A 67 -9.98 6.76 -3.57
CA LEU A 67 -8.98 7.67 -3.04
C LEU A 67 -9.61 8.72 -2.10
N PRO A 68 -8.86 9.26 -1.13
CA PRO A 68 -9.32 10.38 -0.31
C PRO A 68 -9.69 11.60 -1.17
N SER A 69 -10.89 12.13 -0.95
CA SER A 69 -11.28 13.47 -1.37
C SER A 69 -11.01 14.49 -0.25
N ALA A 70 -11.06 15.79 -0.57
CA ALA A 70 -10.88 16.85 0.43
C ALA A 70 -11.88 16.75 1.61
N ASP A 71 -13.12 16.34 1.35
CA ASP A 71 -14.13 16.11 2.40
C ASP A 71 -13.82 14.86 3.23
N ASP A 72 -13.29 13.80 2.61
CA ASP A 72 -12.86 12.61 3.35
C ASP A 72 -11.74 12.95 4.33
N GLU A 73 -10.77 13.77 3.91
CA GLU A 73 -9.63 14.16 4.75
C GLU A 73 -10.07 15.08 5.89
N ARG A 74 -10.94 16.06 5.61
CA ARG A 74 -11.51 16.96 6.62
C ARG A 74 -12.27 16.21 7.71
N THR A 75 -12.91 15.10 7.37
CA THR A 75 -13.67 14.27 8.33
C THR A 75 -12.86 13.10 8.90
N GLY A 76 -11.65 12.86 8.40
CA GLY A 76 -10.85 11.69 8.73
C GLY A 76 -11.44 10.36 8.25
N TYR A 77 -12.39 10.37 7.31
CA TYR A 77 -13.00 9.14 6.78
C TYR A 77 -11.98 8.30 6.00
N ARG A 78 -11.20 8.97 5.14
CA ARG A 78 -10.01 8.45 4.46
C ARG A 78 -9.00 9.57 4.38
N THR A 79 -7.74 9.25 4.59
CA THR A 79 -6.66 10.25 4.64
C THR A 79 -5.49 9.76 3.83
N TRP A 80 -4.73 10.69 3.26
CA TRP A 80 -3.40 10.37 2.77
C TRP A 80 -2.44 10.27 3.95
N ILE A 81 -1.67 9.18 4.00
CA ILE A 81 -0.45 9.13 4.81
C ILE A 81 0.68 9.81 4.04
N HIS A 82 0.76 9.54 2.74
CA HIS A 82 1.59 10.28 1.79
C HIS A 82 0.73 10.62 0.57
N SER A 83 0.63 11.91 0.26
CA SER A 83 -0.14 12.41 -0.89
C SER A 83 0.68 12.27 -2.18
N PRO A 84 0.04 11.90 -3.32
CA PRO A 84 0.71 11.89 -4.62
C PRO A 84 1.22 13.27 -5.05
N ASP A 85 0.67 14.38 -4.52
CA ASP A 85 1.11 15.73 -4.90
C ASP A 85 2.57 16.03 -4.51
N SER A 86 3.11 15.24 -3.58
CA SER A 86 4.49 15.35 -3.11
C SER A 86 5.47 14.40 -3.80
N MET A 87 5.02 13.61 -4.78
CA MET A 87 5.78 12.49 -5.33
C MET A 87 5.59 12.32 -6.84
N ASP A 88 6.71 12.25 -7.57
CA ASP A 88 6.70 12.02 -9.02
C ASP A 88 6.62 10.53 -9.40
N THR A 89 6.70 9.62 -8.42
CA THR A 89 6.77 8.18 -8.67
C THR A 89 5.94 7.37 -7.67
N VAL A 90 5.60 6.14 -8.09
CA VAL A 90 4.95 5.12 -7.25
C VAL A 90 5.91 3.95 -7.08
N PRO A 91 5.94 3.29 -5.89
CA PRO A 91 6.79 2.14 -5.66
C PRO A 91 6.44 0.99 -6.61
N PRO A 92 7.43 0.21 -7.06
CA PRO A 92 7.17 -1.09 -7.64
C PRO A 92 6.42 -2.00 -6.65
N LEU A 93 5.45 -2.79 -7.13
CA LEU A 93 4.67 -3.69 -6.28
C LEU A 93 5.58 -4.69 -5.55
N GLU A 94 6.60 -5.20 -6.24
CA GLU A 94 7.60 -6.11 -5.70
C GLU A 94 8.33 -5.50 -4.49
N SER A 95 8.67 -4.21 -4.54
CA SER A 95 9.34 -3.52 -3.42
C SER A 95 8.44 -3.44 -2.20
N VAL A 96 7.13 -3.21 -2.39
CA VAL A 96 6.14 -3.22 -1.29
C VAL A 96 6.01 -4.62 -0.69
N ILE A 97 5.94 -5.65 -1.54
CA ILE A 97 5.86 -7.05 -1.10
C ILE A 97 7.14 -7.47 -0.35
N GLU A 98 8.32 -7.15 -0.89
CA GLU A 98 9.59 -7.40 -0.22
C GLU A 98 9.66 -6.68 1.13
N ALA A 99 9.32 -5.40 1.17
CA ALA A 99 9.28 -4.62 2.39
C ALA A 99 8.30 -5.21 3.43
N LEU A 100 7.19 -5.80 2.99
CA LEU A 100 6.23 -6.47 3.87
C LEU A 100 6.75 -7.82 4.41
N LEU A 101 7.43 -8.60 3.55
CA LEU A 101 7.89 -9.95 3.88
C LEU A 101 9.25 -9.99 4.58
N ARG A 102 10.05 -8.91 4.51
CA ARG A 102 11.27 -8.77 5.30
C ARG A 102 10.91 -8.79 6.80
N ARG A 103 11.50 -9.74 7.53
CA ARG A 103 11.36 -9.81 8.99
C ARG A 103 12.12 -8.66 9.61
#